data_AF-A0A7C4N431-F1
#
_entry.id   AF-A0A7C4N431-F1
#
_cell.length_a   1.000
_cell.length_b   1.000
_cell.length_c   1.000
_cell.angle_alpha   90.00
_cell.angle_beta   90.00
_cell.angle_gamma   90.00
#
_symmetry.space_group_name_H-M   'P 1'
#
loop_
_entity.id
_entity.type
_entity.pdbx_description
1 polymer ?
#
loop_
_entity_poly.entity_id
_entity_poly.type
_entity_poly.pdbx_seq_one_letter_code
_entity_poly.pdbx_strand_id
1 'polypeptide(L)'
;MAKEYDAVVVGSGPGGASAARDLCRAGMKVVMLEKGPDSKRAGNCLAALYHADTAYALPIGHPTMIRGIAVGGTTLLYCGTAVKPPSFMKEQTGIDLMPYA
;
A
#
# COMPACT_ATOMS: atom_id res chain seq x y z
N MET A 1 18.29 -10.23 22.41
CA MET A 1 17.40 -11.37 22.14
C MET A 1 16.71 -11.15 20.80
N ALA A 2 16.53 -12.21 20.00
CA ALA A 2 15.74 -12.13 18.78
C ALA A 2 14.26 -11.91 19.12
N LYS A 3 13.56 -11.10 18.32
CA LYS A 3 12.12 -10.92 18.46
C LYS A 3 11.41 -11.93 17.56
N GLU A 4 10.52 -12.73 18.13
CA GLU A 4 9.68 -13.68 17.40
C GLU A 4 8.34 -13.05 17.02
N TYR A 5 7.83 -13.38 15.83
CA TYR A 5 6.58 -12.89 15.25
C TYR A 5 5.91 -14.04 14.49
N ASP A 6 4.58 -14.05 14.44
CA ASP A 6 3.81 -15.06 13.72
C ASP A 6 3.77 -14.77 12.21
N ALA A 7 3.89 -13.49 11.83
CA ALA A 7 3.93 -13.08 10.43
C ALA A 7 4.80 -11.82 10.22
N VAL A 8 5.44 -11.75 9.05
CA VAL A 8 6.19 -10.60 8.57
C VAL A 8 5.51 -10.06 7.33
N VAL A 9 5.11 -8.79 7.35
CA VAL A 9 4.53 -8.09 6.19
C VAL A 9 5.56 -7.11 5.65
N VAL A 10 5.98 -7.31 4.41
CA VAL A 10 6.97 -6.44 3.75
C VAL A 10 6.24 -5.40 2.89
N GLY A 11 6.37 -4.14 3.28
CA GLY A 11 5.69 -2.99 2.71
C GLY A 11 4.45 -2.60 3.52
N SER A 12 4.32 -1.30 3.81
CA SER A 12 3.21 -0.71 4.57
C SER A 12 2.17 0.02 3.71
N GLY A 13 2.23 -0.19 2.39
CA GLY A 13 1.25 0.31 1.44
C GLY A 13 -0.16 -0.27 1.63
N PRO A 14 -1.12 0.04 0.74
CA PRO A 14 -2.53 -0.30 0.94
C PRO A 14 -2.79 -1.80 1.08
N GLY A 15 -2.08 -2.63 0.30
CA GLY A 15 -2.17 -4.09 0.41
C GLY A 15 -1.55 -4.64 1.70
N GLY A 16 -0.31 -4.22 2.01
CA GLY A 16 0.40 -4.67 3.20
C GLY A 16 -0.29 -4.26 4.50
N ALA A 17 -0.73 -3.00 4.60
CA ALA A 17 -1.50 -2.52 5.75
C ALA A 17 -2.83 -3.26 5.91
N SER A 18 -3.53 -3.57 4.81
CA SER A 18 -4.77 -4.34 4.87
C SER A 18 -4.55 -5.78 5.34
N ALA A 19 -3.53 -6.45 4.80
CA ALA A 19 -3.16 -7.81 5.23
C ALA A 19 -2.73 -7.83 6.69
N ALA A 20 -1.85 -6.92 7.10
CA ALA A 20 -1.39 -6.81 8.49
C ALA A 20 -2.57 -6.57 9.46
N ARG A 21 -3.52 -5.71 9.09
CA ARG A 21 -4.72 -5.44 9.89
C ARG A 21 -5.53 -6.72 10.13
N ASP A 22 -5.76 -7.52 9.09
CA ASP A 22 -6.59 -8.71 9.19
C ASP A 22 -5.87 -9.83 9.97
N LEU A 23 -4.56 -9.99 9.77
CA LEU A 23 -3.73 -10.90 10.58
C LEU A 23 -3.72 -10.51 12.07
N CYS A 24 -3.56 -9.22 12.38
CA CYS A 24 -3.63 -8.72 13.76
C CYS A 24 -5.02 -8.96 14.37
N ARG A 25 -6.10 -8.78 13.61
CA ARG A 25 -7.47 -9.07 14.07
C ARG A 25 -7.71 -10.55 14.35
N ALA A 26 -6.97 -11.43 13.67
CA ALA A 26 -6.95 -12.86 13.97
C ALA A 26 -6.09 -13.22 15.21
N GLY A 27 -5.51 -12.23 15.90
CA GLY A 27 -4.73 -12.42 17.13
C GLY A 27 -3.24 -12.69 16.90
N MET A 28 -2.75 -12.58 15.66
CA MET A 28 -1.34 -12.83 15.33
C MET A 28 -0.44 -11.66 15.72
N LYS A 29 0.78 -11.97 16.19
CA LYS A 29 1.85 -11.00 16.42
C LYS A 29 2.58 -10.69 15.11
N VAL A 30 2.17 -9.61 14.46
CA VAL A 30 2.69 -9.20 13.14
C VAL A 30 3.78 -8.15 13.27
N VAL A 31 4.83 -8.26 12.46
CA VAL A 31 5.78 -7.16 12.19
C VAL A 31 5.63 -6.67 10.76
N MET A 32 5.60 -5.35 10.59
CA MET A 32 5.62 -4.70 9.28
C MET A 32 6.99 -4.08 9.03
N LEU A 33 7.51 -4.27 7.82
CA LEU A 33 8.78 -3.69 7.38
C LEU A 33 8.51 -2.68 6.26
N GLU A 34 8.93 -1.44 6.44
CA GLU A 34 8.80 -0.37 5.44
C GLU A 34 10.18 0.18 5.10
N LYS A 35 10.45 0.41 3.81
CA LYS A 35 11.72 1.00 3.35
C LYS A 35 11.79 2.48 3.70
N GLY A 36 10.66 3.18 3.55
CA GLY A 36 10.58 4.62 3.79
C GLY A 36 10.40 5.00 5.27
N PRO A 37 10.46 6.31 5.58
CA PRO A 37 10.32 6.80 6.93
C PRO A 37 8.87 6.73 7.44
N ASP A 38 8.71 6.72 8.77
CA ASP A 38 7.44 7.05 9.42
C ASP A 38 7.21 8.57 9.34
N SER A 39 6.54 9.00 8.28
CA SER A 39 6.34 10.41 7.97
C SER A 39 4.95 10.88 8.36
N LYS A 40 4.90 11.95 9.15
CA LYS A 40 3.66 12.69 9.46
C LYS A 40 3.23 13.66 8.35
N ARG A 41 4.03 13.84 7.30
CA ARG A 41 3.70 14.71 6.15
C ARG A 41 2.78 13.96 5.20
N ALA A 42 1.51 14.37 5.13
CA ALA A 42 0.48 13.81 4.26
C ALA A 42 -0.55 14.89 3.87
N GLY A 43 -1.38 14.61 2.87
CA GLY A 43 -2.59 15.40 2.57
C GLY A 43 -2.40 16.66 1.73
N ASN A 44 -1.22 16.90 1.15
CA ASN A 44 -1.00 18.00 0.20
C ASN A 44 0.05 17.63 -0.86
N CYS A 45 0.12 18.42 -1.94
CA CYS A 45 1.02 18.18 -3.07
C CYS A 45 2.50 18.19 -2.68
N LEU A 46 2.90 18.99 -1.69
CA LEU A 46 4.30 19.04 -1.23
C LEU A 46 4.66 17.76 -0.46
N ALA A 47 3.75 17.26 0.36
CA ALA A 47 3.91 15.97 1.03
C ALA A 47 3.96 14.82 0.02
N ALA A 48 3.10 14.85 -1.00
CA ALA A 48 3.13 13.87 -2.08
C ALA A 48 4.48 13.90 -2.84
N LEU A 49 4.94 15.09 -3.26
CA LEU A 49 6.23 15.24 -3.94
C LEU A 49 7.40 14.76 -3.07
N TYR A 50 7.36 15.03 -1.78
CA TYR A 50 8.41 14.63 -0.83
C TYR A 50 8.56 13.10 -0.73
N HIS A 51 7.47 12.35 -0.87
CA HIS A 51 7.49 10.87 -0.81
C HIS A 51 7.56 10.21 -2.18
N ALA A 52 7.52 10.98 -3.26
CA ALA A 52 7.51 10.46 -4.62
C ALA A 52 8.88 9.92 -5.01
N ASP A 53 8.91 8.63 -5.32
CA ASP A 53 10.02 7.93 -5.94
C ASP A 53 9.75 7.77 -7.43
N THR A 54 10.64 8.33 -8.23
CA THR A 54 10.61 8.31 -9.69
C THR A 54 11.74 7.45 -10.27
N ALA A 55 12.32 6.54 -9.48
CA ALA A 55 13.39 5.65 -9.95
C ALA A 55 13.01 4.79 -11.16
N TYR A 56 11.70 4.61 -11.42
CA TYR A 56 11.15 3.90 -12.57
C TYR A 56 10.42 4.84 -13.55
N ALA A 57 10.76 6.14 -13.53
CA ALA A 57 10.29 7.08 -14.54
C ALA A 57 10.98 6.81 -15.87
N LEU A 58 10.17 6.69 -16.92
CA LEU A 58 10.63 6.47 -18.29
C LEU A 58 10.57 7.80 -19.07
N PRO A 59 11.26 7.90 -20.22
CA PRO A 59 11.19 9.08 -21.06
C PRO A 59 9.76 9.45 -21.45
N ILE A 60 9.56 10.75 -21.74
CA ILE A 60 8.27 11.29 -22.20
C ILE A 60 7.72 10.43 -23.35
N GLY A 61 6.44 10.06 -23.24
CA GLY A 61 5.77 9.15 -24.17
C GLY A 61 5.67 7.70 -23.68
N HIS A 62 6.29 7.37 -22.54
CA HIS A 62 6.21 6.02 -21.96
C HIS A 62 5.45 6.02 -20.61
N PRO A 63 4.79 4.91 -20.25
CA PRO A 63 4.19 4.76 -18.93
C PRO A 63 5.25 4.95 -17.83
N THR A 64 5.01 5.91 -16.94
CA THR A 64 5.88 6.17 -15.79
C THR A 64 5.20 5.68 -14.52
N MET A 65 5.95 4.94 -13.70
CA MET A 65 5.49 4.48 -12.39
C MET A 65 6.07 5.36 -11.29
N ILE A 66 5.19 6.10 -10.62
CA ILE A 66 5.53 6.88 -9.42
C ILE A 66 5.11 6.07 -8.19
N ARG A 67 5.99 6.00 -7.20
CA ARG A 67 5.77 5.23 -5.96
C ARG A 67 5.86 6.15 -4.75
N GLY A 68 5.04 5.93 -3.73
CA GLY A 68 5.24 6.56 -2.41
C GLY A 68 6.17 5.72 -1.57
N ILE A 69 7.28 6.28 -1.06
CA ILE A 69 8.23 5.58 -0.18
C ILE A 69 8.21 6.20 1.22
N ALA A 70 7.27 5.74 2.04
CA ALA A 70 7.09 6.07 3.45
C ALA A 70 6.07 5.11 4.07
N VAL A 71 5.85 5.17 5.39
CA VAL A 71 4.74 4.46 6.03
C VAL A 71 3.41 4.86 5.38
N GLY A 72 2.67 3.88 4.88
CA GLY A 72 1.45 4.08 4.06
C GLY A 72 1.69 4.00 2.55
N GLY A 73 2.94 4.04 2.09
CA GLY A 73 3.34 3.90 0.69
C GLY A 73 2.65 4.89 -0.25
N THR A 74 2.23 4.43 -1.43
CA THR A 74 1.57 5.26 -2.45
C THR A 74 0.21 5.82 -2.01
N THR A 75 -0.37 5.38 -0.89
CA THR A 75 -1.58 6.04 -0.35
C THR A 75 -1.36 7.52 -0.02
N LEU A 76 -0.12 7.92 0.26
CA LEU A 76 0.26 9.32 0.47
C LEU A 76 0.26 10.16 -0.81
N LEU A 77 0.25 9.50 -1.98
CA LEU A 77 0.26 10.15 -3.30
C LEU A 77 -1.14 10.16 -3.94
N TYR A 78 -1.97 9.15 -3.65
CA TYR A 78 -3.30 9.04 -4.26
C TYR A 78 -4.32 9.99 -3.64
N CYS A 79 -5.32 10.38 -4.43
CA CYS A 79 -6.41 11.28 -4.01
C CYS A 79 -7.58 10.56 -3.32
N GLY A 80 -7.38 9.33 -2.82
CA GLY A 80 -8.43 8.58 -2.11
C GLY A 80 -9.59 8.09 -2.97
N THR A 81 -9.44 8.01 -4.30
CA THR A 81 -10.47 7.48 -5.19
C THR A 81 -10.67 5.98 -4.92
N ALA A 82 -11.75 5.64 -4.22
CA ALA A 82 -12.13 4.28 -3.91
C ALA A 82 -13.50 3.97 -4.52
N VAL A 83 -13.51 3.13 -5.55
CA VAL A 83 -14.73 2.66 -6.21
C VAL A 83 -14.90 1.17 -5.94
N LYS A 84 -16.15 0.71 -5.88
CA LYS A 84 -16.43 -0.71 -5.69
C LYS A 84 -15.80 -1.52 -6.83
N PRO A 85 -15.25 -2.72 -6.54
CA PRO A 85 -14.77 -3.62 -7.57
C PRO A 85 -15.88 -3.89 -8.59
N PRO A 86 -15.57 -3.90 -9.90
CA PRO A 86 -16.57 -4.22 -10.91
C PRO A 86 -17.03 -5.67 -10.78
N SER A 87 -18.33 -5.92 -10.97
CA SER A 87 -18.95 -7.24 -10.77
C SER A 87 -18.32 -8.35 -11.63
N PHE A 88 -17.87 -8.01 -12.84
CA PHE A 88 -17.23 -8.96 -13.76
C PHE A 88 -15.90 -9.52 -13.24
N MET A 89 -15.24 -8.86 -12.27
CA MET A 89 -13.92 -9.29 -11.79
C MET A 89 -13.97 -10.69 -11.17
N LYS A 90 -15.03 -11.00 -10.42
CA LYS A 90 -15.23 -12.32 -9.81
C LYS A 90 -15.37 -13.40 -10.88
N GLU A 91 -16.16 -13.12 -11.92
CA GLU A 91 -16.41 -14.06 -13.04
C GLU A 91 -15.13 -14.36 -13.84
N GLN A 92 -14.31 -13.34 -14.08
CA GLN A 92 -13.09 -13.48 -14.89
C GLN A 92 -11.89 -14.06 -14.13
N THR A 93 -11.76 -13.75 -12.85
CA THR A 93 -10.54 -14.06 -12.08
C THR A 93 -10.76 -15.10 -10.98
N GLY A 94 -12.02 -15.40 -10.63
CA GLY A 94 -12.36 -16.21 -9.46
C GLY A 94 -12.13 -15.51 -8.12
N ILE A 95 -11.64 -14.27 -8.11
CA ILE A 95 -11.34 -13.51 -6.90
C ILE A 95 -12.58 -12.69 -6.50
N ASP A 96 -13.17 -13.01 -5.35
CA ASP A 96 -14.29 -12.27 -4.79
C ASP A 96 -13.82 -11.13 -3.89
N LEU A 97 -13.89 -9.90 -4.39
CA LEU A 97 -13.52 -8.69 -3.64
C LEU A 97 -14.72 -8.02 -2.94
N MET A 98 -15.94 -8.48 -3.17
CA MET A 98 -17.15 -7.85 -2.61
C MET A 98 -17.20 -7.85 -1.07
N PRO A 99 -16.70 -8.86 -0.34
CA PRO A 99 -16.63 -8.82 1.13
C PRO A 99 -15.76 -7.68 1.68
N TYR A 100 -14.92 -7.06 0.85
CA TYR A 100 -14.00 -5.99 1.22
C TYR A 100 -14.38 -4.61 0.64
N ALA A 101 -15.55 -4.51 -0.01
CA ALA A 101 -16.03 -3.32 -0.73
C ALA A 101 -16.99 -2.43 0.07
#